data_AF-A0A0D2LUM4-F1
#
_entry.id   AF-A0A0D2LUM4-F1
#
_cell.length_a   1.000
_cell.length_b   1.000
_cell.length_c   1.000
_cell.angle_alpha   90.00
_cell.angle_beta   90.00
_cell.angle_gamma   90.00
#
_symmetry.space_group_name_H-M   'P 1'
#
loop_
_entity.id
_entity.type
_entity.pdbx_description
1 polymer ?
#
loop_
_entity_poly.entity_id
_entity_poly.type
_entity_poly.pdbx_seq_one_letter_code
_entity_poly.pdbx_strand_id
1 'polypeptide(L)'
;MSLSSTLSPITLADKDKLKGYENYASWKILMEAHGKPKGLHKYWGGKISIPGGYESAYESAASEDEDKDNPKPEKPTAPKPTPSVKVLGPTPLHSTTPSELEYELRESVAMSSILINISDIYGSGINPNQKSHIAWKHLANLYGRASDRARNMREEALANCKLEESGKVAGEDGHITSLF
;
A
#
# COMPACT_ATOMS: atom_id res chain seq x y z
N MET A 1 -11.08 -30.08 -4.26
CA MET A 1 -11.36 -28.70 -4.70
C MET A 1 -10.22 -27.82 -4.21
N SER A 2 -9.31 -27.42 -5.10
CA SER A 2 -8.17 -26.59 -4.72
C SER A 2 -8.64 -25.14 -4.57
N LEU A 3 -8.76 -24.66 -3.33
CA LEU A 3 -9.03 -23.25 -3.02
C LEU A 3 -7.76 -22.44 -3.26
N SER A 4 -7.32 -22.35 -4.51
CA SER A 4 -6.37 -21.31 -4.91
C SER A 4 -7.13 -19.98 -4.87
N SER A 5 -7.15 -19.32 -3.71
CA SER A 5 -7.50 -17.91 -3.64
C SER A 5 -6.54 -17.16 -4.55
N THR A 6 -6.99 -16.81 -5.74
CA THR A 6 -6.20 -16.10 -6.74
C THR A 6 -5.86 -14.73 -6.19
N LEU A 7 -4.59 -14.53 -5.85
CA LEU A 7 -4.10 -13.27 -5.34
C LEU A 7 -4.04 -12.26 -6.49
N SER A 8 -4.98 -11.32 -6.49
CA SER A 8 -5.07 -10.27 -7.51
C SER A 8 -4.88 -8.87 -6.91
N PRO A 9 -4.36 -7.90 -7.69
CA PRO A 9 -4.29 -6.52 -7.25
C PRO A 9 -5.66 -5.96 -6.88
N ILE A 10 -5.66 -4.97 -5.99
CA ILE A 10 -6.85 -4.18 -5.67
C ILE A 10 -7.02 -3.14 -6.78
N THR A 11 -8.24 -2.94 -7.24
CA THR A 11 -8.59 -1.86 -8.16
C THR A 11 -9.80 -1.13 -7.60
N LEU A 12 -9.63 0.16 -7.30
CA LEU A 12 -10.68 1.07 -6.87
C LEU A 12 -11.26 1.78 -8.10
N ALA A 13 -12.49 2.30 -7.97
CA ALA A 13 -13.07 3.14 -9.01
C ALA A 13 -12.24 4.44 -9.17
N ASP A 14 -12.25 5.05 -10.36
CA ASP A 14 -11.41 6.24 -10.64
C ASP A 14 -11.69 7.43 -9.72
N LYS A 15 -12.93 7.55 -9.22
CA LYS A 15 -13.29 8.57 -8.22
C LYS A 15 -12.60 8.36 -6.88
N ASP A 16 -12.25 7.12 -6.55
CA ASP A 16 -11.70 6.69 -5.27
C ASP A 16 -10.17 6.51 -5.30
N LYS A 17 -9.54 6.60 -6.49
CA LYS A 17 -8.08 6.62 -6.63
C LYS A 17 -7.46 7.80 -5.91
N LEU A 18 -6.24 7.65 -5.40
CA LEU A 18 -5.52 8.71 -4.70
C LEU A 18 -5.26 9.89 -5.64
N LYS A 19 -5.65 11.09 -5.21
CA LYS A 19 -5.46 12.36 -5.95
C LYS A 19 -4.64 13.38 -5.16
N GLY A 20 -4.33 13.09 -3.91
CA GLY A 20 -3.56 13.97 -3.03
C GLY A 20 -4.04 13.86 -1.59
N TYR A 21 -3.76 14.89 -0.79
CA TYR A 21 -4.13 14.91 0.63
C TYR A 21 -5.64 14.95 0.86
N GLU A 22 -6.43 15.46 -0.10
CA GLU A 22 -7.86 15.69 0.08
C GLU A 22 -8.67 14.41 0.28
N ASN A 23 -8.29 13.34 -0.44
CA ASN A 23 -8.95 12.05 -0.38
C ASN A 23 -8.08 10.93 0.19
N TYR A 24 -6.87 11.25 0.70
CA TYR A 24 -5.94 10.26 1.24
C TYR A 24 -6.55 9.41 2.36
N ALA A 25 -7.26 10.00 3.31
CA ALA A 25 -7.90 9.25 4.40
C ALA A 25 -8.90 8.20 3.88
N SER A 26 -9.79 8.61 2.98
CA SER A 26 -10.78 7.71 2.36
C SER A 26 -10.12 6.63 1.52
N TRP A 27 -9.14 7.00 0.69
CA TRP A 27 -8.36 6.08 -0.12
C TRP A 27 -7.65 5.02 0.75
N LYS A 28 -7.01 5.43 1.85
CA LYS A 28 -6.31 4.52 2.76
C LYS A 28 -7.26 3.52 3.39
N ILE A 29 -8.44 3.96 3.83
CA ILE A 29 -9.48 3.10 4.39
C ILE A 29 -9.92 2.05 3.36
N LEU A 30 -10.17 2.46 2.12
CA LEU A 30 -10.56 1.53 1.04
C LEU A 30 -9.45 0.53 0.74
N MET A 31 -8.21 0.98 0.60
CA MET A 31 -7.05 0.11 0.41
C MET A 31 -6.93 -0.93 1.53
N GLU A 32 -7.04 -0.53 2.79
CA GLU A 32 -7.01 -1.45 3.93
C GLU A 32 -8.21 -2.40 3.94
N ALA A 33 -9.42 -1.93 3.62
CA ALA A 33 -10.62 -2.76 3.58
C ALA A 33 -10.52 -3.88 2.53
N HIS A 34 -10.02 -3.57 1.34
CA HIS A 34 -9.81 -4.57 0.28
C HIS A 34 -8.53 -5.40 0.48
N GLY A 35 -7.51 -4.85 1.14
CA GLY A 35 -6.21 -5.50 1.35
C GLY A 35 -6.16 -6.43 2.55
N LYS A 36 -6.95 -6.20 3.59
CA LYS A 36 -6.99 -7.06 4.78
C LYS A 36 -7.38 -8.50 4.47
N PRO A 37 -8.49 -8.78 3.74
CA PRO A 37 -8.87 -10.14 3.34
C PRO A 37 -7.81 -10.84 2.48
N LYS A 38 -6.99 -10.07 1.74
CA LYS A 38 -5.91 -10.60 0.90
C LYS A 38 -4.55 -10.72 1.60
N GLY A 39 -4.44 -10.31 2.86
CA GLY A 39 -3.18 -10.30 3.61
C GLY A 39 -2.19 -9.19 3.20
N LEU A 40 -2.54 -8.32 2.24
CA LEU A 40 -1.64 -7.28 1.70
C LEU A 40 -1.27 -6.22 2.73
N HIS A 41 -2.13 -5.97 3.72
CA HIS A 41 -1.86 -5.04 4.82
C HIS A 41 -0.58 -5.38 5.61
N LYS A 42 -0.16 -6.65 5.63
CA LYS A 42 1.10 -7.08 6.27
C LYS A 42 2.33 -6.69 5.45
N TYR A 43 2.21 -6.73 4.12
CA TYR A 43 3.25 -6.30 3.18
C TYR A 43 3.43 -4.78 3.25
N TRP A 44 2.33 -4.02 3.14
CA TRP A 44 2.36 -2.55 3.28
C TRP A 44 2.86 -2.09 4.65
N GLY A 45 2.57 -2.87 5.70
CA GLY A 45 3.05 -2.61 7.05
C GLY A 45 4.49 -3.03 7.32
N GLY A 46 5.19 -3.67 6.36
CA GLY A 46 6.55 -4.19 6.56
C GLY A 46 6.65 -5.30 7.61
N LYS A 47 5.57 -6.08 7.80
CA LYS A 47 5.45 -7.11 8.86
C LYS A 47 5.74 -8.53 8.37
N ILE A 48 6.20 -8.68 7.13
CA ILE A 48 6.51 -9.98 6.51
C ILE A 48 8.02 -10.21 6.60
N SER A 49 8.43 -11.37 7.10
CA SER A 49 9.83 -11.77 7.10
C SER A 49 10.26 -12.10 5.67
N ILE A 50 11.33 -11.46 5.19
CA ILE A 50 11.87 -11.71 3.85
C ILE A 50 12.54 -13.10 3.85
N PRO A 51 12.06 -14.06 3.05
CA PRO A 51 12.72 -15.35 2.91
C PRO A 51 14.09 -15.15 2.25
N GLY A 52 15.15 -15.79 2.77
CA GLY A 52 16.47 -15.75 2.15
C GLY A 52 17.43 -14.66 2.65
N GLY A 53 17.00 -13.75 3.53
CA GLY A 53 17.90 -12.93 4.36
C GLY A 53 18.85 -11.96 3.64
N TYR A 54 18.69 -11.69 2.35
CA TYR A 54 19.38 -10.60 1.68
C TYR A 54 18.49 -9.36 1.71
N GLU A 55 18.73 -8.47 2.67
CA GLU A 55 18.34 -7.07 2.49
C GLU A 55 19.11 -6.56 1.28
N SER A 56 18.42 -6.35 0.15
CA SER A 56 19.01 -5.70 -1.01
C SER A 56 19.31 -4.25 -0.62
N ALA A 57 20.54 -4.03 -0.15
CA ALA A 57 21.16 -2.73 -0.07
C ALA A 57 21.34 -2.21 -1.50
N TYR A 58 20.35 -1.50 -2.02
CA TYR A 58 20.58 -0.53 -3.08
C TYR A 58 20.92 0.81 -2.42
N GLU A 59 22.03 0.83 -1.68
CA GLU A 59 22.67 2.08 -1.30
C GLU A 59 23.65 2.43 -2.42
N SER A 60 23.27 3.45 -3.19
CA SER A 60 24.07 4.30 -4.07
C SER A 60 25.51 3.84 -4.38
N ALA A 61 25.71 3.26 -5.56
CA ALA A 61 27.01 3.26 -6.23
C ALA A 61 26.84 3.71 -7.69
N ALA A 62 27.20 4.96 -7.94
CA ALA A 62 27.45 5.48 -9.28
C ALA A 62 28.86 6.09 -9.30
N SER A 63 29.72 5.46 -10.10
CA SER A 63 30.98 5.90 -10.75
C SER A 63 31.98 4.74 -10.69
N GLU A 64 32.02 3.85 -11.68
CA GLU A 64 32.84 3.95 -12.90
C GLU A 64 34.33 4.09 -12.60
N ASP A 65 35.08 3.01 -12.84
CA ASP A 65 36.39 3.09 -13.48
C ASP A 65 36.64 1.77 -14.22
N GLU A 66 36.99 1.90 -15.50
CA GLU A 66 37.23 0.82 -16.46
C GLU A 66 38.65 0.23 -16.37
N ASP A 67 38.74 -0.99 -16.92
CA ASP A 67 39.81 -1.53 -17.75
C ASP A 67 41.02 -2.27 -17.10
N LYS A 68 41.06 -3.61 -17.28
CA LYS A 68 42.08 -4.33 -18.10
C LYS A 68 42.03 -5.88 -17.98
N ASP A 69 41.65 -6.49 -19.10
CA ASP A 69 42.28 -7.59 -19.87
C ASP A 69 42.95 -8.86 -19.22
N ASN A 70 42.39 -10.02 -19.60
CA ASN A 70 42.99 -11.35 -19.94
C ASN A 70 43.26 -12.49 -18.87
N PRO A 71 43.40 -13.81 -19.26
CA PRO A 71 42.59 -14.92 -18.69
C PRO A 71 43.33 -16.24 -18.25
N LYS A 72 42.60 -17.09 -17.49
CA LYS A 72 42.66 -18.60 -17.30
C LYS A 72 43.92 -19.19 -16.58
N PRO A 73 43.94 -20.33 -15.79
CA PRO A 73 43.11 -21.56 -15.86
C PRO A 73 42.53 -22.21 -14.58
N GLU A 74 41.58 -23.13 -14.86
CA GLU A 74 40.80 -24.00 -13.97
C GLU A 74 41.64 -24.99 -13.12
N LYS A 75 41.17 -25.30 -11.90
CA LYS A 75 41.38 -26.59 -11.23
C LYS A 75 40.22 -26.92 -10.25
N PRO A 76 39.83 -28.19 -10.04
CA PRO A 76 38.51 -28.59 -9.54
C PRO A 76 38.51 -29.11 -8.08
N THR A 77 37.48 -28.78 -7.29
CA THR A 77 36.94 -29.49 -6.10
C THR A 77 35.86 -28.59 -5.48
N ALA A 78 34.68 -28.97 -4.98
CA ALA A 78 33.99 -30.22 -4.61
C ALA A 78 32.47 -29.93 -4.68
N PRO A 79 31.55 -30.91 -4.58
CA PRO A 79 30.13 -30.69 -4.87
C PRO A 79 29.48 -29.77 -3.84
N LYS A 80 28.92 -28.64 -4.32
CA LYS A 80 28.03 -27.77 -3.55
C LYS A 80 26.82 -28.61 -3.09
N PRO A 81 26.47 -28.64 -1.79
CA PRO A 81 25.27 -29.34 -1.36
C PRO A 81 24.07 -28.67 -2.03
N THR A 82 23.36 -29.43 -2.85
CA THR A 82 22.04 -29.09 -3.38
C THR A 82 21.17 -28.68 -2.20
N PRO A 83 20.64 -27.44 -2.12
CA PRO A 83 19.63 -27.14 -1.13
C PRO A 83 18.45 -28.06 -1.42
N SER A 84 18.19 -28.97 -0.47
CA SER A 84 16.98 -29.78 -0.43
C SER A 84 15.80 -28.82 -0.50
N VAL A 85 15.17 -28.73 -1.67
CA VAL A 85 13.90 -28.04 -1.86
C VAL A 85 12.89 -28.86 -1.06
N LYS A 86 12.77 -28.55 0.24
CA LYS A 86 11.57 -28.90 0.99
C LYS A 86 10.45 -28.17 0.26
N VAL A 87 9.69 -28.92 -0.54
CA VAL A 87 8.43 -28.44 -1.12
C VAL A 87 7.49 -28.24 0.07
N LEU A 88 7.58 -27.07 0.70
CA LEU A 88 6.61 -26.61 1.66
C LEU A 88 5.30 -26.48 0.87
N GLY A 89 4.26 -27.15 1.36
CA GLY A 89 2.91 -26.97 0.85
C GLY A 89 2.49 -25.49 0.87
N PRO A 90 1.41 -25.14 0.17
CA PRO A 90 0.98 -23.74 0.02
C PRO A 90 0.89 -23.05 1.38
N THR A 91 1.57 -21.91 1.55
CA THR A 91 1.53 -21.19 2.82
C THR A 91 0.21 -20.43 2.94
N PRO A 92 -0.38 -20.34 4.14
CA PRO A 92 -1.60 -19.57 4.35
C PRO A 92 -1.46 -18.13 3.82
N LEU A 93 -2.53 -17.57 3.27
CA LEU A 93 -2.51 -16.23 2.66
C LEU A 93 -2.06 -15.13 3.65
N HIS A 94 -2.44 -15.29 4.92
CA HIS A 94 -2.06 -14.39 5.99
C HIS A 94 -0.75 -14.79 6.70
N SER A 95 0.01 -15.76 6.19
CA SER A 95 1.32 -16.12 6.76
C SER A 95 2.25 -14.91 6.76
N THR A 96 3.00 -14.73 7.85
CA THR A 96 4.09 -13.74 7.97
C THR A 96 5.42 -14.30 7.48
N THR A 97 5.48 -15.59 7.17
CA THR A 97 6.66 -16.31 6.70
C THR A 97 6.28 -17.13 5.45
N PRO A 98 5.99 -16.47 4.32
CA PRO A 98 5.77 -17.15 3.04
C PRO A 98 7.06 -17.82 2.53
N SER A 99 6.95 -18.73 1.57
CA SER A 99 8.11 -19.14 0.79
C SER A 99 8.64 -17.98 -0.08
N GLU A 100 9.86 -18.08 -0.61
CA GLU A 100 10.48 -17.02 -1.43
C GLU A 100 9.63 -16.67 -2.67
N LEU A 101 9.19 -17.68 -3.43
CA LEU A 101 8.32 -17.46 -4.60
C LEU A 101 6.97 -16.84 -4.23
N GLU A 102 6.37 -17.28 -3.13
CA GLU A 102 5.11 -16.70 -2.64
C GLU A 102 5.30 -15.27 -2.14
N TYR A 103 6.44 -14.96 -1.51
CA TYR A 103 6.78 -13.62 -1.07
C TYR A 103 6.87 -12.67 -2.26
N GLU A 104 7.62 -13.02 -3.30
CA GLU A 104 7.77 -12.20 -4.50
C GLU A 104 6.43 -11.93 -5.18
N LEU A 105 5.60 -12.96 -5.34
CA LEU A 105 4.27 -12.82 -5.92
C LEU A 105 3.39 -11.90 -5.07
N ARG A 106 3.35 -12.13 -3.75
CA ARG A 106 2.52 -11.34 -2.83
C ARG A 106 2.98 -9.89 -2.72
N GLU A 107 4.30 -9.65 -2.73
CA GLU A 107 4.90 -8.34 -2.73
C GLU A 107 4.63 -7.58 -4.04
N SER A 108 4.74 -8.26 -5.18
CA SER A 108 4.38 -7.70 -6.49
C SER A 108 2.91 -7.28 -6.55
N VAL A 109 2.01 -8.12 -6.02
CA VAL A 109 0.58 -7.78 -5.91
C VAL A 109 0.35 -6.62 -4.94
N ALA A 110 1.05 -6.58 -3.80
CA ALA A 110 0.97 -5.49 -2.83
C ALA A 110 1.40 -4.15 -3.44
N MET A 111 2.50 -4.13 -4.19
CA MET A 111 3.00 -2.94 -4.90
C MET A 111 2.06 -2.53 -6.04
N SER A 112 1.67 -3.47 -6.89
CA SER A 112 0.74 -3.20 -8.02
C SER A 112 -0.59 -2.62 -7.53
N SER A 113 -1.08 -3.10 -6.39
CA SER A 113 -2.29 -2.56 -5.75
C SER A 113 -2.12 -1.10 -5.33
N ILE A 114 -0.93 -0.66 -4.93
CA ILE A 114 -0.67 0.75 -4.64
C ILE A 114 -0.66 1.54 -5.96
N LEU A 115 0.16 1.12 -6.92
CA LEU A 115 0.40 1.87 -8.17
C LEU A 115 -0.87 2.09 -8.99
N ILE A 116 -1.71 1.06 -9.16
CA ILE A 116 -2.95 1.15 -9.95
C ILE A 116 -3.97 2.10 -9.31
N ASN A 117 -3.89 2.31 -7.99
CA ASN A 117 -4.84 3.12 -7.24
C ASN A 117 -4.35 4.55 -6.97
N ILE A 118 -3.36 5.02 -7.74
CA ILE A 118 -2.86 6.40 -7.72
C ILE A 118 -3.16 7.04 -9.06
N SER A 119 -3.72 8.24 -9.04
CA SER A 119 -4.10 8.96 -10.27
C SER A 119 -2.89 9.57 -10.97
N ASP A 120 -1.92 10.08 -10.20
CA ASP A 120 -0.67 10.66 -10.71
C ASP A 120 0.53 9.96 -10.06
N ILE A 121 1.03 8.91 -10.72
CA ILE A 121 2.17 8.12 -10.22
C ILE A 121 3.43 8.98 -10.22
N TYR A 122 3.65 9.80 -11.26
CA TYR A 122 4.86 10.62 -11.39
C TYR A 122 4.90 11.73 -10.34
N GLY A 123 3.80 12.46 -10.15
CA GLY A 123 3.70 13.50 -9.12
C GLY A 123 3.77 12.97 -7.69
N SER A 124 3.45 11.69 -7.47
CA SER A 124 3.59 11.05 -6.15
C SER A 124 5.04 10.73 -5.76
N GLY A 125 5.96 10.68 -6.73
CA GLY A 125 7.37 10.35 -6.49
C GLY A 125 7.62 8.90 -6.05
N ILE A 126 6.69 7.98 -6.30
CA ILE A 126 6.86 6.57 -5.95
C ILE A 126 7.78 5.88 -6.95
N ASN A 127 8.81 5.22 -6.44
CA ASN A 127 9.63 4.29 -7.23
C ASN A 127 8.88 2.94 -7.36
N PRO A 128 8.58 2.44 -8.56
CA PRO A 128 7.88 1.15 -8.73
C PRO A 128 8.74 -0.07 -8.37
N ASN A 129 10.07 0.06 -8.34
CA ASN A 129 11.01 -1.04 -8.08
C ASN A 129 11.31 -1.24 -6.59
N GLN A 130 10.81 -0.35 -5.72
CA GLN A 130 11.04 -0.47 -4.28
C GLN A 130 10.06 -1.47 -3.64
N LYS A 131 10.20 -1.69 -2.33
CA LYS A 131 9.26 -2.52 -1.57
C LYS A 131 7.95 -1.78 -1.28
N SER A 132 6.84 -2.51 -1.25
CA SER A 132 5.48 -1.99 -1.07
C SER A 132 5.32 -1.21 0.24
N HIS A 133 6.00 -1.62 1.31
CA HIS A 133 6.00 -0.90 2.58
C HIS A 133 6.68 0.48 2.52
N ILE A 134 7.72 0.63 1.69
CA ILE A 134 8.40 1.91 1.50
C ILE A 134 7.45 2.88 0.78
N ALA A 135 6.80 2.41 -0.29
CA ALA A 135 5.80 3.20 -1.01
C ALA A 135 4.62 3.59 -0.10
N TRP A 136 4.12 2.65 0.70
CA TRP A 136 3.03 2.90 1.64
C TRP A 136 3.39 3.95 2.70
N LYS A 137 4.59 3.84 3.29
CA LYS A 137 5.12 4.81 4.26
C LYS A 137 5.35 6.18 3.62
N HIS A 138 5.88 6.23 2.40
CA HIS A 138 6.08 7.46 1.65
C HIS A 138 4.77 8.23 1.45
N LEU A 139 3.72 7.56 0.98
CA LEU A 139 2.38 8.14 0.83
C LEU A 139 1.81 8.66 2.15
N ALA A 140 2.01 7.90 3.24
CA ALA A 140 1.56 8.33 4.56
C ALA A 140 2.29 9.59 5.06
N ASN A 141 3.58 9.70 4.80
CA ASN A 141 4.36 10.89 5.13
C ASN A 141 3.97 12.09 4.27
N LEU A 142 3.71 11.86 2.98
CA LEU A 142 3.39 12.89 2.00
C LEU A 142 2.00 13.50 2.24
N TYR A 143 1.00 12.66 2.46
CA TYR A 143 -0.40 13.09 2.50
C TYR A 143 -1.06 13.02 3.87
N GLY A 144 -0.56 12.19 4.79
CA GLY A 144 -1.23 11.91 6.07
C GLY A 144 -1.48 13.16 6.91
N ARG A 145 -0.42 13.94 7.20
CA ARG A 145 -0.54 15.15 8.03
C ARG A 145 -1.46 16.21 7.43
N ALA A 146 -1.36 16.43 6.12
CA ALA A 146 -2.22 17.40 5.42
C ALA A 146 -3.68 16.94 5.38
N SER A 147 -3.91 15.65 5.14
CA SER A 147 -5.25 15.03 5.19
C SER A 147 -5.89 15.17 6.57
N ASP A 148 -5.14 14.88 7.63
CA ASP A 148 -5.63 15.00 9.01
C ASP A 148 -5.96 16.45 9.37
N ARG A 149 -5.11 17.40 8.98
CA ARG A 149 -5.37 18.83 9.16
C ARG A 149 -6.64 19.26 8.43
N ALA A 150 -6.80 18.86 7.17
CA ALA A 150 -7.98 19.18 6.38
C ALA A 150 -9.27 18.57 6.96
N ARG A 151 -9.19 17.38 7.55
CA ARG A 151 -10.31 16.77 8.29
C ARG A 151 -10.63 17.57 9.55
N ASN A 152 -9.63 17.88 10.38
CA ASN A 152 -9.84 18.62 11.62
C ASN A 152 -10.44 20.01 11.36
N MET A 153 -9.97 20.74 10.34
CA MET A 153 -10.56 22.05 9.97
C MET A 153 -12.03 21.94 9.53
N ARG A 154 -12.40 20.86 8.84
CA ARG A 154 -13.80 20.59 8.47
C ARG A 154 -14.66 20.24 9.69
N GLU A 155 -14.13 19.44 10.61
CA GLU A 155 -14.80 19.10 11.86
C GLU A 155 -15.00 20.33 12.76
N GLU A 156 -14.00 21.22 12.84
CA GLU A 156 -14.10 22.49 13.57
C GLU A 156 -15.12 23.44 12.93
N ALA A 157 -15.14 23.55 11.60
CA ALA A 157 -16.15 24.34 10.89
C ALA A 157 -17.57 23.82 11.16
N LEU A 158 -17.77 22.49 11.15
CA LEU A 158 -19.05 21.87 11.49
C LEU A 158 -19.44 22.10 12.96
N ALA A 159 -18.48 22.05 13.88
CA ALA A 159 -18.73 22.32 15.29
C ALA A 159 -19.10 23.80 15.54
N ASN A 160 -18.56 24.72 14.74
CA ASN A 160 -18.87 26.15 14.81
C ASN A 160 -20.15 26.55 14.06
N CYS A 161 -20.72 25.68 13.23
CA CYS A 161 -22.04 25.88 12.66
C CYS A 161 -23.09 25.74 13.77
N LYS A 162 -23.50 26.87 14.35
CA LYS A 162 -24.71 26.92 15.17
C LYS A 162 -25.92 26.68 14.26
N LEU A 163 -26.79 25.77 14.67
CA LEU A 163 -28.16 25.73 14.16
C LEU A 163 -28.80 27.07 14.53
N GLU A 164 -29.24 27.86 13.55
CA GLU A 164 -30.14 28.96 13.86
C GLU A 164 -31.46 28.38 14.36
N GLU A 165 -31.57 28.24 15.67
CA GLU A 165 -32.81 27.90 16.37
C GLU A 165 -33.71 29.15 16.45
N SER A 166 -33.93 29.81 15.31
CA SER A 166 -34.68 31.08 15.23
C SER A 166 -35.47 31.27 13.95
N GLY A 167 -35.71 30.21 13.18
CA GLY A 167 -36.86 30.16 12.30
C GLY A 167 -38.07 29.74 13.13
N LYS A 168 -38.91 30.68 13.58
CA LYS A 168 -40.29 30.34 13.99
C LYS A 168 -40.97 29.66 12.79
N VAL A 169 -40.94 28.33 12.72
CA VAL A 169 -41.75 27.53 11.76
C VAL A 169 -43.15 27.25 12.33
N ALA A 170 -43.36 27.59 13.60
CA ALA A 170 -44.69 27.70 14.18
C ALA A 170 -45.13 29.16 14.06
N GLY A 171 -46.25 29.40 13.37
CA GLY A 171 -47.03 30.63 13.56
C GLY A 171 -47.37 30.80 15.04
N GLU A 172 -47.84 32.00 15.43
CA GLU A 172 -48.12 32.39 16.82
C GLU A 172 -49.01 31.39 17.60
N ASP A 173 -49.71 30.49 16.90
CA ASP A 173 -50.59 29.43 17.42
C ASP A 173 -50.06 27.98 17.28
N GLY A 174 -48.78 27.75 16.97
CA GLY A 174 -48.20 26.40 17.01
C GLY A 174 -48.55 25.47 15.83
N HIS A 175 -49.13 25.98 14.74
CA HIS A 175 -49.41 25.17 13.55
C HIS A 175 -48.27 25.22 12.52
N ILE A 176 -47.77 24.04 12.16
CA ILE A 176 -46.84 23.86 11.03
C ILE A 176 -47.68 23.79 9.76
N THR A 177 -47.68 24.85 8.96
CA THR A 177 -48.26 24.80 7.62
C THR A 177 -47.27 24.12 6.67
N SER A 178 -47.59 22.89 6.28
CA SER A 178 -46.96 22.23 5.14
C SER A 178 -47.30 23.03 3.88
N LEU A 179 -46.33 23.73 3.28
CA LEU A 179 -46.46 24.28 1.94
C LEU A 179 -46.30 23.12 0.94
N PHE A 180 -47.40 22.78 0.24
CA PHE A 180 -47.39 21.96 -0.98
C PHE A 180 -47.03 22.82 -2.19
#